data_AF-A0A1H2GIZ4-F1
#
_entry.id   AF-A0A1H2GIZ4-F1
#
_cell.length_a   1.000
_cell.length_b   1.000
_cell.length_c   1.000
_cell.angle_alpha   90.00
_cell.angle_beta   90.00
_cell.angle_gamma   90.00
#
_symmetry.space_group_name_H-M   'P 1'
#
loop_
_entity.id
_entity.type
_entity.pdbx_description
1 polymer ?
#
loop_
_entity_poly.entity_id
_entity_poly.type
_entity_poly.pdbx_seq_one_letter_code
_entity_poly.pdbx_strand_id
1 'polypeptide(L)'
;MSHQIPFRSKLDDFLLSLARGDLLDAVETHYSPDARLFENDILVARDRRTALRKLQPVLRRFAMVRGTFDDLACERDTGRVRFYCRTDGVDIDGRVVREEVFHAQVWAGGEIVEERQYRGETLARLFGRGFAAPRSRLLPVSPAPAMAVARAIGA
;
A
#
# COMPACT_ATOMS: atom_id res chain seq x y z
N MET A 1 27.94 18.65 -16.33
CA MET A 1 27.66 17.94 -15.06
C MET A 1 26.22 17.45 -15.12
N SER A 2 26.00 16.18 -15.47
CA SER A 2 24.69 15.64 -15.87
C SER A 2 24.16 14.63 -14.85
N HIS A 3 24.02 15.04 -13.59
CA HIS A 3 23.38 14.22 -12.54
C HIS A 3 21.83 14.14 -12.67
N GLN A 4 21.25 14.78 -13.69
CA GLN A 4 19.80 14.90 -13.88
C GLN A 4 19.16 13.70 -14.61
N ILE A 5 19.90 12.97 -15.46
CA ILE A 5 19.41 11.80 -16.19
C ILE A 5 19.21 10.57 -15.26
N PRO A 6 20.11 10.27 -14.30
CA PRO A 6 19.96 9.11 -13.41
C PRO A 6 18.70 9.15 -12.54
N PHE A 7 18.32 10.32 -12.01
CA PHE A 7 17.20 10.43 -11.08
C PHE A 7 15.86 10.07 -11.74
N ARG A 8 15.59 10.60 -12.94
CA ARG A 8 14.32 10.35 -13.61
C ARG A 8 14.18 8.90 -14.05
N SER A 9 15.23 8.33 -14.63
CA SER A 9 15.25 6.91 -15.01
C SER A 9 14.98 6.01 -13.80
N LYS A 10 15.68 6.25 -12.68
CA LYS A 10 15.48 5.45 -11.48
C LYS A 10 14.11 5.63 -10.84
N LEU A 11 13.51 6.82 -10.92
CA LEU A 11 12.14 7.04 -10.48
C LEU A 11 11.16 6.28 -11.37
N ASP A 12 11.30 6.36 -12.68
CA ASP A 12 10.42 5.66 -13.63
C ASP A 12 10.54 4.13 -13.44
N ASP A 13 11.74 3.60 -13.23
CA ASP A 13 11.99 2.19 -12.90
C ASP A 13 11.31 1.80 -11.58
N PHE A 14 11.43 2.62 -10.54
CA PHE A 14 10.78 2.37 -9.25
C PHE A 14 9.26 2.33 -9.37
N LEU A 15 8.66 3.30 -10.08
CA LEU A 15 7.22 3.34 -10.31
C LEU A 15 6.75 2.14 -11.13
N LEU A 16 7.54 1.68 -12.09
CA LEU A 16 7.24 0.49 -12.88
C LEU A 16 7.26 -0.79 -12.02
N SER A 17 8.23 -0.95 -11.13
CA SER A 17 8.26 -2.09 -10.19
C SER A 17 7.06 -2.07 -9.24
N LEU A 18 6.69 -0.90 -8.73
CA LEU A 18 5.46 -0.75 -7.94
C LEU A 18 4.20 -1.10 -8.75
N ALA A 19 4.11 -0.69 -10.02
CA ALA A 19 2.97 -0.97 -10.90
C ALA A 19 2.75 -2.47 -11.10
N ARG A 20 3.86 -3.24 -11.15
CA ARG A 20 3.89 -4.69 -11.33
C ARG A 20 3.63 -5.47 -10.04
N GLY A 21 3.61 -4.78 -8.89
CA GLY A 21 3.50 -5.42 -7.58
C GLY A 21 4.84 -5.97 -7.05
N ASP A 22 5.97 -5.63 -7.68
CA ASP A 22 7.32 -6.10 -7.33
C ASP A 22 7.90 -5.29 -6.16
N LEU A 23 7.14 -5.15 -5.08
CA LEU A 23 7.45 -4.21 -4.00
C LEU A 23 8.77 -4.50 -3.27
N LEU A 24 9.13 -5.78 -3.05
CA LEU A 24 10.42 -6.10 -2.41
C LEU A 24 11.60 -5.74 -3.30
N ASP A 25 11.48 -6.02 -4.59
CA ASP A 25 12.53 -5.71 -5.56
C ASP A 25 12.69 -4.20 -5.72
N ALA A 26 11.57 -3.46 -5.75
CA ALA A 26 11.56 -2.00 -5.77
C ALA A 26 12.31 -1.42 -4.56
N VAL A 27 12.06 -1.96 -3.36
CA VAL A 27 12.74 -1.52 -2.14
C VAL A 27 14.22 -1.93 -2.16
N GLU A 28 14.55 -3.17 -2.52
CA GLU A 28 15.94 -3.64 -2.57
C GLU A 28 16.79 -2.80 -3.54
N THR A 29 16.25 -2.48 -4.70
CA THR A 29 16.94 -1.78 -5.79
C THR A 29 17.06 -0.27 -5.56
N HIS A 30 16.00 0.38 -5.06
CA HIS A 30 15.93 1.85 -5.06
C HIS A 30 16.12 2.49 -3.70
N TYR A 31 15.99 1.75 -2.59
CA TYR A 31 16.25 2.33 -1.27
C TYR A 31 17.74 2.35 -0.97
N SER A 32 18.16 3.47 -0.42
CA SER A 32 19.47 3.58 0.21
C SER A 32 19.57 2.60 1.40
N PRO A 33 20.76 2.03 1.71
CA PRO A 33 20.92 1.15 2.86
C PRO A 33 20.39 1.74 4.17
N ASP A 34 20.57 3.05 4.37
CA ASP A 34 20.15 3.81 5.57
C ASP A 34 18.78 4.50 5.39
N ALA A 35 17.99 4.07 4.42
CA ALA A 35 16.68 4.65 4.14
C ALA A 35 15.73 4.55 5.34
N ARG A 36 15.03 5.64 5.64
CA ARG A 36 14.05 5.73 6.72
C ARG A 36 12.63 5.65 6.16
N LEU A 37 11.82 4.76 6.72
CA LEU A 37 10.41 4.62 6.36
C LEU A 37 9.53 5.07 7.53
N PHE A 38 8.60 5.98 7.23
CA PHE A 38 7.60 6.45 8.17
C PHE A 38 6.20 6.07 7.69
N GLU A 39 5.35 5.62 8.60
CA GLU A 39 3.91 5.42 8.35
C GLU A 39 3.12 6.35 9.27
N ASN A 40 2.32 7.25 8.69
CA ASN A 40 1.57 8.27 9.43
C ASN A 40 2.45 9.01 10.45
N ASP A 41 3.64 9.44 10.00
CA ASP A 41 4.70 10.11 10.78
C ASP A 41 5.40 9.27 11.86
N ILE A 42 5.07 7.99 12.00
CA ILE A 42 5.75 7.07 12.91
C ILE A 42 6.90 6.38 12.17
N LEU A 43 8.13 6.46 12.70
CA LEU A 43 9.28 5.76 12.14
C LEU A 43 9.12 4.25 12.33
N VAL A 44 8.91 3.53 11.23
CA VAL A 44 8.65 2.08 11.22
C VAL A 44 9.84 1.27 10.70
N ALA A 45 10.77 1.89 9.96
CA ALA A 45 12.05 1.28 9.61
C ALA A 45 13.17 2.32 9.59
N ARG A 46 14.34 1.94 10.12
CA ARG A 46 15.54 2.79 10.19
C ARG A 46 16.57 2.51 9.09
N ASP A 47 16.36 1.43 8.34
CA ASP A 47 17.24 0.95 7.29
C ASP A 47 16.44 0.12 6.27
N ARG A 48 16.99 -0.06 5.06
CA ARG A 48 16.36 -0.85 3.98
C ARG A 48 16.00 -2.26 4.42
N ARG A 49 16.89 -2.90 5.17
CA ARG A 49 16.70 -4.27 5.67
C ARG A 49 15.46 -4.38 6.57
N THR A 50 15.22 -3.38 7.41
CA THR A 50 14.07 -3.31 8.32
C THR A 50 12.79 -3.01 7.54
N ALA A 51 12.87 -2.16 6.50
CA ALA A 51 11.74 -1.92 5.60
C ALA A 51 11.32 -3.22 4.89
N LEU A 52 12.27 -3.98 4.34
CA LEU A 52 12.00 -5.26 3.68
C LEU A 52 11.35 -6.28 4.62
N ARG A 53 11.88 -6.45 5.84
CA ARG A 53 11.28 -7.36 6.85
C ARG A 53 9.84 -7.00 7.18
N LYS A 54 9.52 -5.70 7.23
CA LYS A 54 8.16 -5.21 7.50
C LYS A 54 7.21 -5.46 6.32
N LEU A 55 7.70 -5.35 5.08
CA LEU A 55 6.87 -5.50 3.88
C LEU A 55 6.66 -6.95 3.46
N GLN A 56 7.54 -7.87 3.85
CA GLN A 56 7.43 -9.30 3.51
C GLN A 56 6.07 -9.94 3.90
N PRO A 57 5.52 -9.73 5.12
CA PRO A 57 4.21 -10.28 5.48
C PRO A 57 3.06 -9.68 4.68
N VAL A 58 3.18 -8.41 4.28
CA VAL A 58 2.15 -7.69 3.52
C VAL A 58 1.97 -8.35 2.15
N LEU A 59 3.06 -8.65 1.44
CA LEU A 59 2.98 -9.29 0.12
C LEU A 59 2.47 -10.71 0.16
N ARG A 60 2.79 -11.48 1.21
CA ARG A 60 2.25 -12.84 1.39
C ARG A 60 0.72 -12.85 1.52
N ARG A 61 0.13 -11.71 1.88
CA ARG A 61 -1.31 -11.57 2.03
C ARG A 61 -2.03 -11.33 0.71
N PHE A 62 -1.36 -10.83 -0.33
CA PHE A 62 -1.99 -10.44 -1.59
C PHE A 62 -1.67 -11.42 -2.72
N ALA A 63 -2.71 -11.99 -3.33
CA ALA A 63 -2.61 -12.88 -4.49
C ALA A 63 -2.40 -12.11 -5.80
N MET A 64 -2.81 -10.84 -5.85
CA MET A 64 -2.62 -9.94 -6.98
C MET A 64 -2.60 -8.50 -6.46
N VAL A 65 -1.72 -7.67 -7.00
CA VAL A 65 -1.56 -6.26 -6.65
C VAL A 65 -1.48 -5.48 -7.95
N ARG A 66 -2.45 -4.61 -8.22
CA ARG A 66 -2.35 -3.63 -9.31
C ARG A 66 -2.30 -2.24 -8.70
N GLY A 67 -1.16 -1.56 -8.89
CA GLY A 67 -0.99 -0.17 -8.51
C GLY A 67 -1.45 0.77 -9.63
N THR A 68 -2.31 1.73 -9.31
CA THR A 68 -2.54 2.92 -10.15
C THR A 68 -1.99 4.15 -9.43
N PHE A 69 -1.25 4.98 -10.17
CA PHE A 69 -0.64 6.20 -9.63
C PHE A 69 -1.41 7.43 -10.07
N ASP A 70 -1.71 8.31 -9.11
CA ASP A 70 -2.34 9.61 -9.36
C ASP A 70 -1.47 10.73 -8.77
N ASP A 71 -1.63 11.93 -9.33
CA ASP A 71 -1.01 13.19 -8.87
C ASP A 71 0.52 13.10 -8.64
N LEU A 72 1.24 12.41 -9.53
CA LEU A 72 2.70 12.36 -9.49
C LEU A 72 3.29 13.76 -9.66
N ALA A 73 3.91 14.28 -8.61
CA ALA A 73 4.68 15.50 -8.63
C ALA A 73 6.13 15.22 -8.24
N CYS A 74 7.05 15.84 -8.97
CA CYS A 74 8.48 15.60 -8.85
C CYS A 74 9.24 16.93 -8.91
N GLU A 75 9.89 17.29 -7.81
CA GLU A 75 10.75 18.46 -7.69
C GLU A 75 12.21 18.00 -7.87
N ARG A 76 12.75 18.23 -9.07
CA ARG A 76 14.08 17.71 -9.46
C ARG A 76 15.22 18.31 -8.63
N ASP A 77 15.12 19.59 -8.30
CA ASP A 77 16.20 20.31 -7.60
C ASP A 77 16.34 19.87 -6.14
N THR A 78 15.26 19.38 -5.54
CA THR A 78 15.20 18.94 -4.14
C THR A 78 15.16 17.42 -4.00
N GLY A 79 15.04 16.68 -5.11
CA GLY A 79 14.86 15.23 -5.12
C GLY A 79 13.56 14.78 -4.47
N ARG A 80 12.54 15.66 -4.38
CA ARG A 80 11.27 15.32 -3.72
C ARG A 80 10.29 14.76 -4.73
N VAL A 81 9.67 13.64 -4.36
CA VAL A 81 8.65 12.98 -5.17
C VAL A 81 7.43 12.71 -4.31
N ARG A 82 6.25 13.01 -4.84
CA ARG A 82 4.99 12.68 -4.19
C ARG A 82 3.99 12.12 -5.17
N PHE A 83 3.22 11.12 -4.76
CA PHE A 83 2.19 10.51 -5.57
C PHE A 83 1.20 9.75 -4.68
N TYR A 84 -0.01 9.53 -5.20
CA TYR A 84 -0.94 8.56 -4.63
C TYR A 84 -0.75 7.24 -5.35
N CYS A 85 -0.74 6.15 -4.59
CA CYS A 85 -0.82 4.80 -5.10
C CYS A 85 -2.12 4.19 -4.58
N ARG A 86 -2.99 3.77 -5.50
CA ARG A 86 -4.12 2.89 -5.18
C ARG A 86 -3.75 1.48 -5.57
N THR A 87 -3.81 0.59 -4.59
CA THR A 87 -3.58 -0.83 -4.74
C THR A 87 -4.91 -1.55 -4.69
N ASP A 88 -5.22 -2.26 -5.77
CA ASP A 88 -6.33 -3.21 -5.83
C ASP A 88 -5.78 -4.64 -5.81
N GLY A 89 -6.32 -5.47 -4.92
CA GLY A 89 -5.89 -6.85 -4.78
C GLY A 89 -6.96 -7.78 -4.22
N VAL A 90 -6.62 -9.06 -4.21
CA VAL A 90 -7.40 -10.11 -3.55
C VAL A 90 -6.48 -10.74 -2.51
N ASP A 91 -6.93 -10.84 -1.26
CA ASP A 91 -6.17 -11.53 -0.25
C ASP A 91 -6.27 -13.06 -0.37
N ILE A 92 -5.46 -13.80 0.39
CA ILE A 92 -5.45 -15.27 0.39
C ILE A 92 -6.80 -15.90 0.76
N ASP A 93 -7.70 -15.15 1.42
CA ASP A 93 -9.04 -15.58 1.79
C ASP A 93 -10.09 -15.24 0.71
N GLY A 94 -9.64 -14.74 -0.45
CA GLY A 94 -10.50 -14.35 -1.57
C GLY A 94 -11.19 -12.99 -1.38
N ARG A 95 -10.81 -12.19 -0.38
CA ARG A 95 -11.42 -10.89 -0.12
C ARG A 95 -10.79 -9.83 -1.00
N VAL A 96 -11.62 -9.02 -1.64
CA VAL A 96 -11.15 -7.85 -2.36
C VAL A 96 -10.63 -6.82 -1.34
N VAL A 97 -9.38 -6.43 -1.50
CA VAL A 97 -8.73 -5.39 -0.71
C VAL A 97 -8.39 -4.23 -1.63
N ARG A 98 -8.80 -3.04 -1.23
CA ARG A 98 -8.40 -1.78 -1.85
C ARG A 98 -7.70 -0.95 -0.79
N GLU A 99 -6.47 -0.53 -1.09
CA GLU A 99 -5.71 0.37 -0.25
C GLU A 99 -5.31 1.60 -1.06
N GLU A 100 -5.35 2.77 -0.43
CA GLU A 100 -4.80 4.01 -0.97
C GLU A 100 -3.72 4.50 -0.02
N VAL A 101 -2.55 4.78 -0.60
CA VAL A 101 -1.38 5.27 0.11
C VAL A 101 -0.86 6.51 -0.61
N PHE A 102 -0.66 7.58 0.13
CA PHE A 102 0.11 8.72 -0.35
C PHE A 102 1.57 8.51 0.04
N HIS A 103 2.45 8.60 -0.95
CA HIS A 103 3.88 8.48 -0.80
C HIS A 103 4.51 9.87 -0.93
N ALA A 104 5.33 10.24 0.05
CA ALA A 104 6.22 11.39 -0.01
C ALA A 104 7.65 10.92 0.19
N GLN A 105 8.47 11.04 -0.85
CA GLN A 105 9.82 10.51 -0.92
C GLN A 105 10.85 11.63 -1.05
N VAL A 106 12.00 11.40 -0.43
CA VAL A 106 13.21 12.19 -0.63
C VAL A 106 14.26 11.29 -1.28
N TRP A 107 14.78 11.76 -2.42
CA TRP A 107 15.79 11.08 -3.20
C TRP A 107 17.13 11.80 -3.11
N ALA A 108 18.20 11.04 -2.92
CA ALA A 108 19.58 11.54 -2.95
C ALA A 108 20.48 10.50 -3.61
N GLY A 109 21.40 10.93 -4.49
CA GLY A 109 22.27 9.98 -5.23
C GLY A 109 21.51 9.02 -6.16
N GLY A 110 20.24 9.31 -6.47
CA GLY A 110 19.36 8.38 -7.19
C GLY A 110 18.83 7.24 -6.33
N GLU A 111 18.84 7.36 -5.02
CA GLU A 111 18.25 6.40 -4.08
C GLU A 111 17.22 7.10 -3.21
N ILE A 112 16.22 6.36 -2.74
CA ILE A 112 15.27 6.84 -1.73
C ILE A 112 15.98 6.80 -0.37
N VAL A 113 16.12 7.96 0.28
CA VAL A 113 16.73 8.09 1.62
C VAL A 113 15.69 8.27 2.73
N GLU A 114 14.50 8.75 2.38
CA GLU A 114 13.35 8.84 3.27
C GLU A 114 12.06 8.62 2.47
N GLU A 115 11.14 7.84 3.01
CA GLU A 115 9.77 7.75 2.54
C GLU A 115 8.80 7.93 3.71
N ARG A 116 7.78 8.76 3.50
CA ARG A 116 6.61 8.90 4.36
C ARG A 116 5.39 8.37 3.62
N GLN A 117 4.71 7.43 4.26
CA GLN A 117 3.48 6.83 3.75
C GLN A 117 2.31 7.26 4.63
N TYR A 118 1.28 7.79 4.01
CA TYR A 118 0.04 8.16 4.68
C TYR A 118 -1.11 7.32 4.15
N ARG A 119 -1.93 6.77 5.04
CA ARG A 119 -3.02 5.85 4.71
C ARG A 119 -4.19 6.00 5.69
N GLY A 120 -5.36 5.50 5.31
CA GLY A 120 -6.56 5.48 6.17
C GLY A 120 -7.01 6.88 6.62
N GLU A 121 -7.41 7.02 7.88
CA GLU A 121 -7.94 8.28 8.44
C GLU A 121 -6.94 9.45 8.36
N THR A 122 -5.65 9.18 8.56
CA THR A 122 -4.61 10.22 8.46
C THR A 122 -4.56 10.80 7.05
N LEU A 123 -4.62 9.94 6.03
CA LEU A 123 -4.68 10.35 4.64
C LEU A 123 -5.94 11.19 4.37
N ALA A 124 -7.10 10.73 4.85
CA ALA A 124 -8.37 11.42 4.66
C ALA A 124 -8.37 12.82 5.27
N ARG A 125 -7.80 12.96 6.48
CA ARG A 125 -7.69 14.24 7.18
C ARG A 125 -6.72 15.20 6.49
N LEU A 126 -5.57 14.72 6.03
CA LEU A 126 -4.53 15.57 5.43
C LEU A 126 -4.87 16.06 4.03
N PHE A 127 -5.60 15.25 3.26
CA PHE A 127 -5.80 15.50 1.83
C PHE A 127 -7.26 15.55 1.38
N GLY A 128 -8.21 15.46 2.30
CA GLY A 128 -9.64 15.55 1.99
C GLY A 128 -10.18 14.41 1.11
N ARG A 129 -9.41 13.33 0.91
CA ARG A 129 -9.84 12.13 0.16
C ARG A 129 -10.56 11.16 1.09
N GLY A 130 -11.86 11.01 0.91
CA GLY A 130 -12.66 10.06 1.67
C GLY A 130 -12.34 8.63 1.27
N PHE A 131 -11.91 7.81 2.23
CA PHE A 131 -11.88 6.36 2.04
C PHE A 131 -13.33 5.86 2.02
N ALA A 132 -13.74 5.17 0.95
CA ALA A 132 -14.85 4.24 1.07
C ALA A 132 -14.34 3.05 1.89
N ALA A 133 -14.59 3.06 3.20
CA ALA A 133 -14.34 1.90 4.04
C ALA A 133 -14.92 0.65 3.33
N PRO A 134 -14.26 -0.52 3.40
CA PRO A 134 -14.89 -1.74 2.92
C PRO A 134 -16.20 -1.90 3.67
N ARG A 135 -17.32 -1.72 2.95
CA ARG A 135 -18.63 -2.07 3.47
C ARG A 135 -18.59 -3.58 3.66
N SER A 136 -18.28 -4.03 4.87
CA SER A 136 -18.77 -5.30 5.37
C SER A 136 -20.29 -5.20 5.35
N ARG A 137 -20.90 -5.47 4.19
CA ARG A 137 -22.26 -5.98 4.16
C ARG A 137 -22.17 -7.36 4.78
N LEU A 138 -22.26 -7.41 6.11
CA LEU A 138 -23.00 -8.47 6.76
C LEU A 138 -24.39 -8.38 6.14
N LEU A 139 -24.65 -9.20 5.11
CA LEU A 139 -26.01 -9.53 4.77
C LEU A 139 -26.61 -10.13 6.05
N PRO A 140 -27.76 -9.65 6.56
CA PRO A 140 -28.47 -10.40 7.56
C PRO A 140 -28.83 -11.74 6.90
N VAL A 141 -28.14 -12.79 7.33
CA VAL A 141 -28.59 -14.16 7.05
C VAL A 141 -29.91 -14.28 7.80
N SER A 142 -31.00 -14.19 7.05
CA SER A 142 -32.33 -14.48 7.57
C SER A 142 -32.28 -15.90 8.14
N PRO A 143 -32.59 -16.14 9.43
CA PRO A 143 -32.69 -17.51 9.91
C PRO A 143 -33.86 -18.17 9.19
N ALA A 144 -33.59 -19.28 8.51
CA ALA A 144 -34.60 -20.16 7.96
C ALA A 144 -35.54 -20.63 9.09
N PRO A 145 -36.85 -20.80 8.84
CA PRO A 145 -37.78 -21.25 9.86
C PRO A 145 -37.42 -22.68 10.31
N ALA A 146 -37.27 -22.85 11.62
CA ALA A 146 -37.16 -24.17 12.24
C ALA A 146 -38.42 -24.98 11.96
N MET A 147 -38.30 -26.07 11.22
CA MET A 147 -39.33 -27.10 11.16
C MET A 147 -39.52 -27.71 12.54
N ALA A 148 -40.64 -27.38 13.18
CA ALA A 148 -41.14 -28.08 14.33
C ALA A 148 -41.55 -29.51 13.91
N VAL A 149 -40.74 -30.51 14.26
CA VAL A 149 -41.20 -31.90 14.28
C VAL A 149 -41.87 -32.11 15.62
N ALA A 150 -43.20 -32.04 15.62
CA ALA A 150 -44.02 -32.39 16.76
C ALA A 150 -43.90 -33.90 17.04
N ARG A 151 -43.56 -34.22 18.30
CA ARG A 151 -43.77 -35.53 18.91
C ARG A 151 -45.26 -35.89 18.86
N ALA A 152 -45.59 -37.04 18.30
CA ALA A 152 -46.85 -37.72 18.59
C ALA A 152 -46.60 -38.74 19.71
N ILE A 153 -47.28 -38.53 20.84
CA ILE A 153 -47.44 -39.50 21.93
C ILE A 153 -48.86 -40.05 21.78
N GLY A 154 -48.99 -41.38 21.71
CA GLY A 154 -50.10 -42.14 22.26
C GLY A 154 -51.40 -42.26 21.46
N ALA A 155 -51.65 -43.48 20.98
CA ALA A 155 -52.87 -44.23 21.28
C ALA A 155 -52.50 -45.73 21.35
#